data_AF-A0A0W0V734-F1
#
_entry.id   AF-A0A0W0V734-F1
#
_cell.length_a   1.000
_cell.length_b   1.000
_cell.length_c   1.000
_cell.angle_alpha   90.00
_cell.angle_beta   90.00
_cell.angle_gamma   90.00
#
_symmetry.space_group_name_H-M   'P 1'
#
loop_
_entity.id
_entity.type
_entity.pdbx_description
1 polymer ?
#
loop_
_entity_poly.entity_id
_entity_poly.type
_entity_poly.pdbx_seq_one_letter_code
_entity_poly.pdbx_strand_id
1 'polypeptide(L)' 'MTVSAKQGQVSLGFTDEDVVSAIQELTNRDFYKSMAPKHPGFTAWQDVYKSRFKGVELYIKFQVGTRGELILSFKEK' A
#
# COMPACT_ATOMS: atom_id res chain seq x y z
N MET A 1 6.43 -7.31 -0.35
CA MET A 1 5.09 -7.07 -0.96
C MET A 1 4.25 -8.35 -0.88
N THR A 2 2.94 -8.25 -0.68
CA THR A 2 2.05 -9.43 -0.79
C THR A 2 1.89 -9.86 -2.26
N VAL A 3 1.48 -11.11 -2.50
CA VAL A 3 1.21 -11.59 -3.88
C VAL A 3 0.17 -10.72 -4.59
N SER A 4 -0.91 -10.35 -3.90
CA SER A 4 -1.93 -9.45 -4.45
C SER A 4 -1.39 -8.05 -4.77
N ALA A 5 -0.44 -7.54 -3.98
CA ALA A 5 0.19 -6.26 -4.26
C ALA A 5 1.06 -6.32 -5.52
N LYS A 6 1.81 -7.42 -5.69
CA LYS A 6 2.63 -7.64 -6.89
C LYS A 6 1.76 -7.80 -8.15
N GLN A 7 0.62 -8.47 -8.04
CA GLN A 7 -0.36 -8.53 -9.12
C GLN A 7 -0.91 -7.15 -9.47
N GLY A 8 -1.31 -6.36 -8.47
CA GLY A 8 -1.78 -4.99 -8.68
C GLY A 8 -0.73 -4.10 -9.36
N GLN A 9 0.53 -4.19 -8.93
CA GLN A 9 1.65 -3.53 -9.59
C GLN A 9 1.74 -3.89 -11.07
N VAL A 10 1.73 -5.19 -11.40
CA VAL A 10 1.84 -5.66 -12.80
C VAL A 10 0.64 -5.20 -13.63
N SER A 11 -0.57 -5.26 -13.08
CA SER A 11 -1.78 -4.78 -13.77
C SER A 11 -1.74 -3.28 -14.08
N LEU A 12 -1.10 -2.49 -13.23
CA LEU A 12 -0.88 -1.05 -13.44
C LEU A 12 0.29 -0.73 -14.37
N GLY A 13 1.04 -1.75 -14.83
CA GLY A 13 2.25 -1.56 -15.62
C GLY A 13 3.40 -0.90 -14.87
N PHE A 14 3.39 -0.98 -13.53
CA PHE A 14 4.40 -0.34 -12.68
C PHE A 14 5.61 -1.25 -12.47
N THR A 15 6.80 -0.65 -12.44
CA THR A 15 8.03 -1.35 -11.99
C THR A 15 8.12 -1.37 -10.46
N ASP A 16 9.15 -2.02 -9.92
CA ASP A 16 9.42 -1.96 -8.48
C ASP A 16 9.86 -0.55 -8.05
N GLU A 17 10.60 0.15 -8.91
CA GLU A 17 11.00 1.55 -8.71
C GLU A 17 9.77 2.46 -8.69
N ASP A 18 8.80 2.25 -9.58
CA ASP A 18 7.55 3.02 -9.59
C ASP A 18 6.77 2.87 -8.28
N VAL A 19 6.73 1.65 -7.74
CA VAL A 19 6.14 1.37 -6.43
C VAL A 19 6.87 2.13 -5.32
N VAL A 20 8.20 2.13 -5.32
CA VAL A 20 9.02 2.86 -4.33
C VAL A 20 8.80 4.37 -4.46
N SER A 21 8.81 4.92 -5.68
CA SER A 21 8.56 6.33 -5.94
C SER A 21 7.17 6.77 -5.47
N ALA A 22 6.13 5.98 -5.78
CA ALA A 22 4.77 6.27 -5.33
C ALA A 22 4.64 6.32 -3.80
N ILE A 23 5.41 5.52 -3.07
CA ILE A 23 5.47 5.55 -1.60
C ILE A 23 6.25 6.77 -1.11
N GLN A 24 7.38 7.08 -1.73
CA GLN A 24 8.24 8.21 -1.34
C GLN A 24 7.57 9.57 -1.59
N GLU A 25 6.63 9.65 -2.54
CA GLU A 25 5.82 10.83 -2.81
C GLU A 25 4.64 11.02 -1.83
N LEU A 26 4.35 10.03 -0.98
CA LEU A 26 3.27 10.15 -0.01
C LEU A 26 3.53 11.28 1.00
N THR A 27 2.48 12.04 1.26
CA THR A 27 2.46 13.08 2.28
C THR A 27 1.39 12.78 3.33
N ASN A 28 1.41 13.54 4.42
CA ASN A 28 0.36 13.47 5.45
C ASN A 28 -1.04 13.79 4.91
N ARG A 29 -1.15 14.48 3.76
CA ARG A 29 -2.44 14.80 3.14
C ARG A 29 -3.07 13.60 2.44
N ASP A 30 -2.26 12.63 2.06
CA ASP A 30 -2.71 11.41 1.39
C ASP A 30 -3.24 10.38 2.38
N PHE A 31 -3.02 10.57 3.69
CA PHE A 31 -3.56 9.70 4.72
C PHE A 31 -5.09 9.75 4.71
N TYR A 32 -5.71 8.59 4.53
CA TYR A 32 -7.16 8.45 4.51
C TYR A 32 -7.70 8.00 5.87
N LYS A 33 -7.18 6.89 6.40
CA LYS A 33 -7.59 6.35 7.71
C LYS A 33 -6.64 5.25 8.18
N SER A 34 -6.70 4.97 9.48
CA SER A 34 -6.20 3.71 10.04
C SER A 34 -7.37 2.75 10.29
N MET A 35 -7.17 1.46 10.11
CA MET A 35 -8.22 0.46 10.34
C MET A 35 -7.68 -0.83 10.96
N ALA A 36 -8.54 -1.53 11.70
CA ALA A 36 -8.19 -2.79 12.33
C ALA A 36 -7.76 -3.87 11.29
N PRO A 37 -6.82 -4.76 11.66
CA PRO A 37 -6.41 -5.88 10.81
C PRO A 37 -7.61 -6.77 10.45
N LYS A 38 -7.64 -7.25 9.20
CA LYS A 38 -8.72 -8.15 8.71
C LYS A 38 -8.40 -9.64 8.84
N HIS A 39 -7.12 -9.99 8.96
CA HIS A 39 -6.67 -11.37 8.94
C HIS A 39 -6.24 -11.81 10.35
N PRO A 40 -6.70 -12.99 10.84
CA PRO A 40 -6.25 -13.54 12.11
C PRO A 40 -4.73 -13.64 12.19
N GLY A 41 -4.18 -13.38 13.39
CA GLY A 41 -2.74 -13.39 13.63
C GLY A 41 -2.04 -12.06 13.36
N PHE A 42 -2.66 -11.13 12.63
CA PHE A 42 -2.20 -9.75 12.54
C PHE A 42 -2.88 -8.89 13.60
N THR A 43 -2.10 -8.15 14.37
CA THR A 43 -2.59 -7.27 15.44
C THR A 43 -2.33 -5.79 15.16
N ALA A 44 -1.34 -5.48 14.32
CA ALA A 44 -1.04 -4.11 13.91
C ALA A 44 -2.18 -3.52 13.07
N TRP A 45 -2.47 -2.25 13.31
CA TRP A 45 -3.40 -1.48 12.49
C TRP A 45 -2.88 -1.30 11.07
N GLN A 46 -3.80 -1.12 10.14
CA GLN A 46 -3.54 -0.88 8.72
C GLN A 46 -3.74 0.59 8.41
N ASP A 47 -2.66 1.27 8.04
CA ASP A 47 -2.75 2.65 7.57
C ASP A 47 -3.02 2.68 6.08
N VAL A 48 -4.00 3.49 5.71
CA VAL A 48 -4.50 3.60 4.35
C VAL A 48 -4.22 4.99 3.81
N TYR A 49 -3.62 5.03 2.64
CA TYR A 49 -3.35 6.25 1.88
C TYR A 49 -4.08 6.22 0.54
N LYS A 50 -4.51 7.40 0.10
CA LYS A 50 -5.05 7.66 -1.23
C LYS A 50 -4.19 8.73 -1.88
N SER A 51 -3.44 8.35 -2.90
CA SER A 51 -2.57 9.26 -3.64
C SER A 51 -2.81 9.16 -5.13
N ARG A 52 -2.18 10.04 -5.90
CA ARG A 52 -2.17 9.96 -7.36
C ARG A 52 -0.73 9.90 -7.85
N PHE A 53 -0.41 8.88 -8.63
CA PHE A 53 0.93 8.66 -9.17
C PHE A 53 0.84 8.29 -10.65
N LYS A 54 1.66 8.92 -11.51
CA LYS A 54 1.62 8.76 -12.97
C LYS A 54 0.21 8.81 -13.57
N GLY A 55 -0.65 9.67 -13.01
CA GLY A 55 -2.03 9.86 -13.47
C GLY A 55 -3.05 8.88 -12.89
N VAL A 56 -2.61 7.81 -12.21
CA VAL A 56 -3.46 6.76 -11.61
C VAL A 56 -3.79 7.08 -10.15
N GLU A 57 -5.05 6.90 -9.74
CA GLU A 57 -5.42 6.92 -8.32
C GLU A 57 -5.02 5.62 -7.64
N LEU A 58 -4.24 5.74 -6.57
CA LEU A 58 -3.72 4.59 -5.82
C LEU A 58 -4.39 4.48 -4.45
N TYR A 59 -4.77 3.26 -4.10
CA TYR A 59 -5.14 2.90 -2.73
C TYR A 59 -4.02 2.05 -2.11
N ILE A 60 -3.23 2.70 -1.26
CA ILE A 60 -2.02 2.12 -0.67
C ILE A 60 -2.32 1.76 0.78
N LYS A 61 -1.97 0.53 1.20
CA LYS A 61 -2.10 0.11 2.59
C LYS A 61 -0.77 -0.38 3.13
N PHE A 62 -0.43 0.13 4.32
CA PHE A 62 0.70 -0.30 5.13
C PHE A 62 0.22 -1.04 6.35
N GLN A 63 0.94 -2.11 6.70
CA GLN A 63 0.72 -2.83 7.95
C GLN A 63 2.05 -3.42 8.41
N VAL A 64 2.34 -3.34 9.70
CA VAL A 64 3.50 -4.05 10.27
C VAL A 64 3.12 -5.52 10.43
N GLY A 65 3.92 -6.41 9.83
CA GLY A 65 3.77 -7.85 9.93
C GLY A 65 4.21 -8.39 11.28
N THR A 66 3.95 -9.67 11.51
CA THR A 66 4.23 -10.32 12.80
C THR A 66 5.71 -10.46 13.10
N ARG A 67 6.59 -10.29 12.11
CA ARG A 67 8.06 -10.28 12.27
C ARG A 67 8.65 -8.87 12.17
N GLY A 68 7.81 -7.84 12.20
CA GLY A 68 8.23 -6.43 12.10
C GLY A 68 8.47 -5.94 10.67
N GLU A 69 8.19 -6.75 9.65
CA GLU A 69 8.29 -6.36 8.25
C GLU A 69 7.16 -5.44 7.82
N LEU A 70 7.42 -4.52 6.88
CA LEU A 70 6.36 -3.69 6.31
C LEU A 70 5.62 -4.44 5.21
N ILE A 71 4.33 -4.70 5.44
CA ILE A 71 3.42 -5.31 4.48
C ILE A 71 2.73 -4.20 3.69
N LEU A 72 2.82 -4.33 2.38
CA LEU A 72 2.33 -3.36 1.42
C LEU A 72 1.27 -3.98 0.52
N SER A 73 0.19 -3.24 0.30
CA SER A 73 -0.86 -3.56 -0.67
C SER A 73 -1.19 -2.37 -1.55
N PHE A 74 -1.31 -2.63 -2.85
CA PHE A 74 -1.74 -1.66 -3.86
C PHE A 74 -2.98 -2.14 -4.58
N LYS A 75 -3.89 -1.21 -4.84
CA LYS A 75 -4.97 -1.39 -5.79
C LYS A 75 -5.17 -0.09 -6.56
N GLU A 76 -5.52 -0.24 -7.84
CA GLU A 76 -6.21 0.82 -8.57
C GLU A 76 -7.54 1.10 -7.87
N LYS A 77 -7.91 2.37 -7.79
CA LYS A 77 -9.16 2.78 -7.16
C LYS A 77 -10.24 3.07 -8.20
#